data_AF-A0A395NI91-F1
#
_entry.id   AF-A0A395NI91-F1
#
_cell.length_a   1.000
_cell.length_b   1.000
_cell.length_c   1.000
_cell.angle_alpha   90.00
_cell.angle_beta   90.00
_cell.angle_gamma   90.00
#
_symmetry.space_group_name_H-M   'P 1'
#
loop_
_entity.id
_entity.type
_entity.pdbx_description
1 polymer ?
#
loop_
_entity_poly.entity_id
_entity_poly.type
_entity_poly.pdbx_seq_one_letter_code
_entity_poly.pdbx_strand_id
1 'polypeptide(L)'
;MLDLIREAPLGQALRLITRNRILQYPEEKEGFELPEEYIAQLKQSEKWNNQHQPRNIDGVLSDLVEGQNSEISGSISREGDDIESLRRTRTITSVHTAPYSNDRLHAERELELQRTKSIAISPQKTTDGIVLVDWYTTDDPANPQNWSRSKRYFVLFVLCFYTWTVYCAGPIYATAEEGIQERFGVSPVASTLGLGLYVLAYGIGDLLFSPLSEIPSIGRNPIYYLTYIVYWVLSFPEAVVESFGGLLALRFWLGFFGSPALANGGATVGDMFSLMYIPFGLSWWVFSA
;
A
#
# COMPACT_ATOMS: atom_id res chain seq x y z
N MET A 1 -14.67 -13.53 -14.07
CA MET A 1 -13.41 -13.88 -14.78
C MET A 1 -12.78 -12.66 -15.44
N LEU A 2 -13.59 -11.77 -16.05
CA LEU A 2 -13.12 -10.47 -16.56
C LEU A 2 -12.40 -9.61 -15.52
N ASP A 3 -12.82 -9.64 -14.24
CA ASP A 3 -12.12 -8.90 -13.18
C ASP A 3 -10.69 -9.40 -12.96
N LEU A 4 -10.44 -10.71 -13.08
CA LEU A 4 -9.09 -11.25 -12.94
C LEU A 4 -8.18 -10.77 -14.07
N ILE A 5 -8.72 -10.69 -15.29
CA ILE A 5 -8.00 -10.19 -16.46
C ILE A 5 -7.76 -8.69 -16.32
N ARG A 6 -8.75 -7.92 -15.85
CA ARG A 6 -8.64 -6.48 -15.58
C ARG A 6 -7.56 -6.17 -14.56
N GLU A 7 -7.55 -6.87 -13.43
CA GLU A 7 -6.58 -6.63 -12.36
C GLU A 7 -5.19 -7.20 -12.66
N ALA A 8 -5.05 -8.09 -13.65
CA ALA A 8 -3.76 -8.63 -14.05
C ALA A 8 -2.88 -7.53 -14.68
N PRO A 9 -1.53 -7.64 -14.61
CA PRO A 9 -0.62 -6.67 -15.22
C PRO A 9 -0.90 -6.42 -16.71
N LEU A 10 -1.24 -7.48 -17.45
CA LEU A 10 -1.64 -7.39 -18.86
C LEU A 10 -2.93 -6.57 -19.06
N GLY A 11 -3.92 -6.73 -18.18
CA GLY A 11 -5.16 -5.96 -18.22
C GLY A 11 -4.92 -4.49 -17.95
N GLN A 12 -4.10 -4.16 -16.95
CA GLN A 12 -3.74 -2.78 -16.66
C GLN A 12 -2.93 -2.14 -17.79
N ALA A 13 -2.01 -2.88 -18.42
CA ALA A 13 -1.30 -2.42 -19.61
C ALA A 13 -2.26 -2.13 -20.79
N LEU A 14 -3.22 -3.03 -21.03
CA LEU A 14 -4.26 -2.84 -22.04
C LEU A 14 -5.14 -1.61 -21.75
N ARG A 15 -5.49 -1.37 -20.47
CA ARG A 15 -6.25 -0.18 -20.05
C ARG A 15 -5.47 1.10 -20.32
N LEU A 16 -4.18 1.12 -19.98
CA LEU A 16 -3.31 2.27 -20.24
C LEU A 16 -3.19 2.57 -21.73
N ILE A 17 -2.95 1.55 -22.56
CA ILE A 17 -2.83 1.68 -24.03
C ILE A 17 -4.13 2.18 -24.64
N THR A 18 -5.27 1.70 -24.15
CA THR A 18 -6.60 2.05 -24.68
C THR A 18 -7.23 3.28 -24.02
N ARG A 19 -6.49 3.98 -23.13
CA ARG A 19 -6.99 5.12 -22.34
C ARG A 19 -8.32 4.81 -21.63
N ASN A 20 -8.36 3.69 -20.94
CA ASN A 20 -9.50 3.20 -20.14
C ASN A 20 -10.81 2.95 -20.94
N ARG A 21 -10.70 2.69 -22.24
CA ARG A 21 -11.86 2.32 -23.07
C ARG A 21 -12.30 0.86 -22.90
N ILE A 22 -11.37 -0.04 -22.57
CA ILE A 22 -11.64 -1.47 -22.41
C ILE A 22 -11.38 -1.86 -20.94
N LEU A 23 -12.06 -2.90 -20.43
CA LEU A 23 -11.93 -3.37 -19.05
C LEU A 23 -12.21 -2.28 -18.01
N GLN A 24 -13.29 -1.53 -18.22
CA GLN A 24 -13.72 -0.47 -17.31
C GLN A 24 -14.09 -1.03 -15.92
N TYR A 25 -13.77 -0.27 -14.88
CA TYR A 25 -14.32 -0.51 -13.55
C TYR A 25 -15.83 -0.18 -13.51
N PRO A 26 -16.59 -0.72 -12.55
CA PRO A 26 -17.99 -0.36 -12.38
C PRO A 26 -18.22 1.15 -12.32
N GLU A 27 -17.33 1.88 -11.66
CA GLU A 27 -17.39 3.33 -11.44
C GLU A 27 -17.08 4.15 -12.71
N GLU A 28 -16.44 3.54 -13.72
CA GLU A 28 -16.07 4.20 -14.98
C GLU A 28 -17.18 4.10 -16.05
N LYS A 29 -18.27 3.39 -15.76
CA LYS A 29 -19.39 3.22 -16.69
C LYS A 29 -20.36 4.40 -16.59
N GLU A 30 -20.87 4.86 -17.73
CA GLU A 30 -21.75 6.05 -17.83
C GLU A 30 -23.05 5.96 -17.01
N GLY A 31 -23.48 4.76 -16.62
CA GLY A 31 -24.69 4.52 -15.80
C GLY A 31 -24.40 4.18 -14.33
N PHE A 32 -23.19 4.43 -13.82
CA PHE A 32 -22.88 4.17 -12.42
C PHE A 32 -23.47 5.27 -11.52
N GLU A 33 -24.36 4.86 -10.62
CA GLU A 33 -24.90 5.74 -9.57
C GLU A 33 -24.19 5.46 -8.24
N LEU A 34 -23.74 6.53 -7.59
CA LEU A 34 -23.17 6.45 -6.25
C LEU A 34 -24.22 5.93 -5.26
N PRO A 35 -23.85 5.09 -4.28
CA PRO A 35 -24.78 4.66 -3.25
C PRO A 35 -25.38 5.84 -2.48
N GLU A 36 -26.64 5.69 -2.05
CA GLU A 36 -27.41 6.76 -1.39
C GLU A 36 -26.71 7.34 -0.16
N GLU A 37 -25.97 6.52 0.59
CA GLU A 37 -25.21 6.93 1.77
C GLU A 37 -24.08 7.91 1.42
N TYR A 38 -23.37 7.67 0.31
CA TYR A 38 -22.36 8.59 -0.21
C TYR A 38 -22.99 9.90 -0.69
N ILE A 39 -24.12 9.82 -1.39
CA ILE A 39 -24.85 11.01 -1.87
C ILE A 39 -25.36 11.86 -0.70
N ALA A 40 -25.87 11.22 0.37
CA ALA A 40 -26.34 11.91 1.57
C ALA A 40 -25.21 12.69 2.24
N GLN A 41 -24.01 12.11 2.33
CA GLN A 41 -22.85 12.80 2.89
C GLN A 41 -22.31 13.91 2.01
N LEU A 42 -22.28 13.72 0.69
CA LEU A 42 -21.89 14.78 -0.25
C LEU A 42 -22.83 15.98 -0.13
N LYS A 43 -24.15 15.76 -0.10
CA LYS A 43 -25.15 16.84 0.12
C LYS A 43 -24.97 17.53 1.47
N GLN A 44 -24.62 16.80 2.53
CA GLN A 44 -24.31 17.39 3.83
C GLN A 44 -23.03 18.23 3.78
N SER A 45 -22.03 17.80 3.02
CA SER A 45 -20.78 18.54 2.82
C SER A 45 -20.99 19.83 2.01
N GLU A 46 -21.80 19.80 0.95
CA GLU A 46 -22.17 20.97 0.16
C GLU A 46 -22.93 22.00 1.00
N LYS A 47 -23.88 21.54 1.84
CA LYS A 47 -24.60 22.43 2.78
C LYS A 47 -23.65 23.12 3.76
N TRP A 48 -22.67 22.39 4.31
CA TRP A 48 -21.66 22.95 5.20
C TRP A 48 -20.79 23.98 4.48
N ASN A 49 -20.32 23.68 3.27
CA ASN A 49 -19.46 24.56 2.48
C ASN A 49 -20.18 25.84 2.05
N ASN A 50 -21.46 25.73 1.66
CA ASN A 50 -22.30 26.88 1.32
C ASN A 50 -22.65 27.76 2.52
N GLN A 51 -22.63 27.21 3.76
CA GLN A 51 -22.81 27.99 4.98
C GLN A 51 -21.54 28.71 5.45
N HIS A 52 -20.36 28.21 5.10
CA HIS A 52 -19.06 28.73 5.58
C HIS A 52 -18.21 29.37 4.46
N GLN A 53 -18.84 29.73 3.34
CA GLN A 53 -18.18 30.52 2.32
C GLN A 53 -17.75 31.86 2.94
N PRO A 54 -16.47 32.28 2.84
CA PRO A 54 -16.05 33.55 3.41
C PRO A 54 -16.91 34.64 2.79
N ARG A 55 -17.69 35.33 3.62
CA ARG A 55 -18.42 36.53 3.21
C ARG A 55 -17.41 37.45 2.54
N ASN A 56 -17.77 37.94 1.35
CA ASN A 56 -16.94 38.82 0.56
C ASN A 56 -16.35 39.93 1.46
N ILE A 57 -15.02 40.03 1.50
CA ILE A 57 -14.27 40.87 2.45
C ILE A 57 -14.63 42.36 2.26
N ASP A 58 -15.19 42.72 1.10
CA ASP A 58 -15.67 44.05 0.76
C ASP A 58 -16.79 44.56 1.68
N GLY A 59 -17.61 43.67 2.27
CA GLY A 59 -18.68 44.05 3.19
C GLY A 59 -18.24 44.16 4.66
N VAL A 60 -17.11 43.54 5.03
CA VAL A 60 -16.60 43.58 6.42
C VAL A 60 -15.83 44.88 6.68
N LEU A 61 -15.21 45.45 5.63
CA LEU A 61 -14.52 46.74 5.72
C LEU A 61 -15.48 47.94 5.87
N SER A 62 -16.72 47.86 5.39
CA SER A 62 -17.71 48.92 5.62
C SER A 62 -18.21 48.94 7.07
N ASP A 63 -18.47 47.77 7.64
CA ASP A 63 -19.01 47.64 9.00
C ASP A 63 -17.97 47.96 10.08
N LEU A 64 -16.67 47.78 9.78
CA LEU A 64 -15.58 48.15 10.69
C LEU A 64 -15.26 49.66 10.70
N VAL A 65 -15.66 50.40 9.66
CA VAL A 65 -15.43 51.87 9.57
C VAL A 65 -16.55 52.65 10.29
N GLU A 66 -17.77 52.10 10.38
CA GLU A 66 -18.87 52.74 11.13
C GLU A 66 -18.87 52.45 12.64
N GLY A 67 -18.19 51.39 13.09
CA GLY A 67 -18.17 50.97 14.50
C GLY A 67 -17.06 51.58 15.38
N GLN A 68 -16.13 52.35 14.82
CA GLN A 68 -14.89 52.77 15.52
C GLN A 68 -14.94 54.13 16.23
N ASN A 69 -16.14 54.68 16.51
CA ASN A 69 -16.33 55.91 17.28
C ASN A 69 -17.09 55.68 18.59
N SER A 70 -16.62 54.76 19.44
CA SER A 70 -16.88 54.82 20.89
C SER A 70 -16.05 53.82 21.68
N GLU A 71 -15.26 54.36 22.60
CA GLU A 71 -14.80 53.76 23.86
C GLU A 71 -13.66 52.73 23.83
N ILE A 72 -12.45 53.30 23.99
CA ILE A 72 -11.27 52.65 24.56
C ILE A 72 -11.42 52.62 26.09
N SER A 73 -11.44 51.42 26.70
CA SER A 73 -10.93 51.16 28.06
C SER A 73 -11.06 49.67 28.43
N GLY A 74 -9.98 49.04 28.91
CA GLY A 74 -10.10 47.83 29.75
C GLY A 74 -9.04 46.73 29.62
N SER A 75 -7.89 46.95 30.27
CA SER A 75 -7.02 45.98 30.96
C SER A 75 -6.49 44.70 30.27
N ILE A 76 -5.15 44.65 30.23
CA ILE A 76 -4.25 43.52 30.07
C ILE A 76 -4.22 42.66 31.35
N SER A 77 -4.17 41.33 31.21
CA SER A 77 -3.54 40.44 32.20
C SER A 77 -2.66 39.41 31.48
N ARG A 78 -1.37 39.38 31.87
CA ARG A 78 -0.31 38.46 31.43
C ARG A 78 -0.05 37.43 32.53
N GLU A 79 0.29 36.21 32.14
CA GLU A 79 1.19 35.22 32.79
C GLU A 79 0.99 33.89 32.03
N GLY A 80 1.97 33.05 31.70
CA GLY A 80 3.40 32.94 31.96
C GLY A 80 3.88 31.67 31.22
N ASP A 81 5.18 31.59 30.95
CA ASP A 81 5.89 30.60 30.13
C ASP A 81 5.60 29.12 30.46
N ASP A 82 5.69 28.23 29.45
CA ASP A 82 6.75 27.21 29.45
C ASP A 82 6.81 26.34 28.18
N ILE A 83 8.05 26.01 27.85
CA ILE A 83 8.60 25.57 26.58
C ILE A 83 8.51 24.03 26.47
N GLU A 84 7.33 23.49 26.14
CA GLU A 84 7.14 22.02 26.03
C GLU A 84 6.31 21.58 24.81
N SER A 85 6.56 22.14 23.62
CA SER A 85 5.86 21.71 22.40
C SER A 85 6.73 21.48 21.17
N LEU A 86 8.04 21.23 21.34
CA LEU A 86 8.84 20.56 20.30
C LEU A 86 8.60 19.05 20.29
N ARG A 87 7.34 18.64 20.09
CA ARG A 87 7.00 17.24 19.79
C ARG A 87 7.01 17.09 18.27
N ARG A 88 8.14 16.59 17.76
CA ARG A 88 8.38 16.01 16.43
C ARG A 88 7.09 15.74 15.66
N THR A 89 6.84 16.49 14.58
CA THR A 89 5.79 16.22 13.59
C THR A 89 6.00 14.82 13.04
N ARG A 90 5.26 13.86 13.60
CA ARG A 90 5.18 12.48 13.12
C ARG A 90 4.03 12.50 12.12
N THR A 91 4.35 12.29 10.85
CA THR A 91 3.37 12.19 9.78
C THR A 91 2.35 11.12 10.16
N ILE A 92 1.07 11.50 10.18
CA ILE A 92 -0.05 10.63 10.50
C ILE A 92 -0.28 9.73 9.28
N THR A 93 0.36 8.57 9.28
CA THR A 93 -0.03 7.44 8.42
C THR A 93 0.01 6.18 9.28
N SER A 94 -1.07 5.98 10.02
CA SER A 94 -1.46 4.73 10.68
C SER A 94 -2.78 5.01 11.38
N VAL A 95 -3.89 4.82 10.67
CA VAL A 95 -5.19 4.73 11.35
C VAL A 95 -5.28 3.33 11.96
N HIS A 96 -4.82 3.24 13.21
CA HIS A 96 -5.28 2.33 14.25
C HIS A 96 -5.55 0.84 13.86
N THR A 97 -4.51 0.01 13.86
CA THR A 97 -4.69 -1.40 14.23
C THR A 97 -4.85 -1.45 15.75
N ALA A 98 -6.09 -1.57 16.25
CA ALA A 98 -6.34 -1.76 17.68
C ALA A 98 -5.56 -2.99 18.20
N PRO A 99 -4.98 -2.94 19.41
CA PRO A 99 -4.23 -4.06 19.98
C PRO A 99 -5.10 -5.31 20.09
N TYR A 100 -4.48 -6.49 19.94
CA TYR A 100 -5.14 -7.79 20.07
C TYR A 100 -5.86 -7.89 21.43
N SER A 101 -7.18 -8.01 21.39
CA SER A 101 -8.03 -8.27 22.56
C SER A 101 -9.02 -9.38 22.22
N ASN A 102 -9.33 -10.24 23.19
CA ASN A 102 -10.34 -11.28 23.01
C ASN A 102 -11.70 -10.68 22.59
N ASP A 103 -12.03 -9.48 23.07
CA ASP A 103 -13.26 -8.78 22.73
C ASP A 103 -13.34 -8.45 21.23
N ARG A 104 -12.20 -8.14 20.60
CA ARG A 104 -12.12 -7.90 19.15
C ARG A 104 -12.38 -9.18 18.37
N LEU A 105 -11.80 -10.31 18.79
CA LEU A 105 -12.03 -11.60 18.14
C LEU A 105 -13.50 -12.01 18.23
N HIS A 106 -14.15 -11.73 19.36
CA HIS A 106 -15.60 -11.95 19.52
C HIS A 106 -16.42 -11.03 18.61
N ALA A 107 -16.10 -9.74 18.56
CA ALA A 107 -16.78 -8.79 17.67
C ALA A 107 -16.60 -9.15 16.18
N GLU A 108 -15.39 -9.56 15.76
CA GLU A 108 -15.14 -10.03 14.39
C GLU A 108 -15.88 -11.33 14.08
N ARG A 109 -15.95 -12.27 15.03
CA ARG A 109 -16.72 -13.51 14.88
C ARG A 109 -18.22 -13.24 14.77
N GLU A 110 -18.75 -12.28 15.53
CA GLU A 110 -20.13 -11.83 15.41
C GLU A 110 -20.39 -11.13 14.07
N LEU A 111 -19.47 -10.29 13.61
CA LEU A 111 -19.50 -9.67 12.28
C LEU A 111 -19.48 -10.72 11.17
N GLU A 112 -18.63 -11.75 11.27
CA GLU A 112 -18.58 -12.86 10.32
C GLU A 112 -19.90 -13.66 10.28
N LEU A 113 -20.59 -13.80 11.42
CA LEU A 113 -21.93 -14.42 11.49
C LEU A 113 -23.04 -13.51 10.95
N GLN A 114 -22.97 -12.20 11.21
CA GLN A 114 -23.89 -11.18 10.69
C GLN A 114 -23.74 -10.93 9.19
N ARG A 115 -22.57 -11.25 8.61
CA ARG A 115 -22.23 -11.20 7.18
C ARG A 115 -23.17 -12.00 6.27
N THR A 116 -24.14 -12.73 6.83
CA THR A 116 -25.24 -13.35 6.08
C THR A 116 -26.19 -12.32 5.44
N LYS A 117 -26.13 -11.02 5.83
CA LYS A 117 -26.84 -9.92 5.16
C LYS A 117 -25.85 -8.81 4.80
N SER A 118 -25.85 -8.39 3.54
CA SER A 118 -25.05 -7.25 3.07
C SER A 118 -25.54 -5.95 3.71
N ILE A 119 -24.66 -5.24 4.41
CA ILE A 119 -24.95 -3.92 5.00
C ILE A 119 -24.20 -2.87 4.18
N ALA A 120 -24.85 -1.74 3.91
CA ALA A 120 -24.19 -0.59 3.29
C ALA A 120 -23.26 0.10 4.31
N ILE A 121 -22.06 0.46 3.87
CA ILE A 121 -21.07 1.09 4.73
C ILE A 121 -21.17 2.60 4.56
N SER A 122 -21.52 3.29 5.64
CA SER A 122 -21.59 4.74 5.62
C SER A 122 -20.17 5.34 5.63
N PRO A 123 -19.85 6.28 4.72
CA PRO A 123 -18.50 6.83 4.64
C PRO A 123 -18.13 7.55 5.95
N GLN A 124 -16.86 7.57 6.32
CA GLN A 124 -16.42 8.32 7.51
C GLN A 124 -15.86 9.67 7.10
N LYS A 125 -16.06 10.69 7.93
CA LYS A 125 -15.52 12.03 7.69
C LYS A 125 -14.39 12.30 8.67
N THR A 126 -13.22 12.67 8.15
CA THR A 126 -12.10 13.12 8.98
C THR A 126 -12.42 14.50 9.57
N THR A 127 -11.76 14.87 10.67
CA THR A 127 -11.87 16.19 11.32
C THR A 127 -11.68 17.36 10.35
N ASP A 128 -10.83 17.17 9.33
CA ASP A 128 -10.52 18.17 8.29
C ASP A 128 -11.61 18.27 7.20
N GLY A 129 -12.68 17.51 7.33
CA GLY A 129 -13.82 17.53 6.42
C GLY A 129 -13.69 16.66 5.18
N ILE A 130 -12.62 15.89 5.06
CA ILE A 130 -12.38 14.93 3.98
C ILE A 130 -13.30 13.71 4.16
N VAL A 131 -13.99 13.32 3.09
CA VAL A 131 -14.79 12.09 3.06
C VAL A 131 -13.87 10.92 2.75
N LEU A 132 -13.75 9.98 3.68
CA LEU A 132 -12.97 8.76 3.50
C LEU A 132 -13.75 7.81 2.60
N VAL A 133 -13.14 7.46 1.46
CA VAL A 133 -13.69 6.46 0.55
C VAL A 133 -13.33 5.07 1.07
N ASP A 134 -14.36 4.28 1.35
CA ASP A 134 -14.31 2.88 1.74
C ASP A 134 -15.20 2.06 0.79
N TRP A 135 -15.20 0.73 0.96
CA TRP A 135 -16.08 -0.18 0.22
C TRP A 135 -17.56 0.21 0.37
N TYR A 136 -18.37 -0.08 -0.64
CA TYR A 136 -19.78 0.34 -0.64
C TYR A 136 -20.66 -0.52 0.28
N THR A 137 -20.32 -1.80 0.40
CA THR A 137 -21.08 -2.77 1.21
C THR A 137 -20.15 -3.76 1.89
N THR A 138 -20.64 -4.45 2.92
CA THR A 138 -19.87 -5.51 3.61
C THR A 138 -19.47 -6.67 2.68
N ASP A 139 -20.23 -6.92 1.62
CA ASP A 139 -19.99 -8.00 0.63
C ASP A 139 -19.41 -7.48 -0.69
N ASP A 140 -18.84 -6.28 -0.70
CA ASP A 140 -18.27 -5.66 -1.89
C ASP A 140 -17.19 -6.56 -2.54
N PRO A 141 -17.32 -6.92 -3.83
CA PRO A 141 -16.36 -7.77 -4.52
C PRO A 141 -14.97 -7.12 -4.71
N ALA A 142 -14.86 -5.80 -4.57
CA ALA A 142 -13.58 -5.09 -4.61
C ALA A 142 -12.74 -5.37 -3.35
N ASN A 143 -13.38 -5.67 -2.21
CA ASN A 143 -12.69 -6.07 -0.98
C ASN A 143 -12.05 -7.47 -1.14
N PRO A 144 -10.72 -7.61 -1.00
CA PRO A 144 -10.04 -8.90 -1.13
C PRO A 144 -10.50 -9.99 -0.16
N GLN A 145 -11.03 -9.60 1.00
CA GLN A 145 -11.58 -10.55 1.99
C GLN A 145 -12.90 -11.20 1.55
N ASN A 146 -13.60 -10.61 0.57
CA ASN A 146 -14.84 -11.12 -0.01
C ASN A 146 -14.60 -12.03 -1.23
N TRP A 147 -13.37 -12.13 -1.74
CA TRP A 147 -13.09 -12.93 -2.93
C TRP A 147 -13.42 -14.41 -2.77
N SER A 148 -13.70 -15.11 -3.87
CA SER A 148 -13.87 -16.57 -3.82
C SER A 148 -12.57 -17.25 -3.33
N ARG A 149 -12.70 -18.39 -2.65
CA ARG A 149 -11.54 -19.13 -2.11
C ARG A 149 -10.51 -19.44 -3.20
N SER A 150 -10.96 -19.84 -4.39
CA SER A 150 -10.10 -20.13 -5.54
C SER A 150 -9.27 -18.91 -5.97
N LYS A 151 -9.88 -17.71 -6.03
CA LYS A 151 -9.16 -16.48 -6.38
C LYS A 151 -8.11 -16.16 -5.32
N ARG A 152 -8.47 -16.29 -4.03
CA ARG A 152 -7.54 -16.03 -2.91
C ARG A 152 -6.34 -16.96 -2.94
N TYR A 153 -6.57 -18.27 -3.07
CA TYR A 153 -5.47 -19.23 -3.14
C TYR A 153 -4.61 -19.09 -4.39
N PHE A 154 -5.20 -18.72 -5.53
CA PHE A 154 -4.44 -18.45 -6.75
C PHE A 154 -3.49 -17.25 -6.57
N VAL A 155 -3.98 -16.14 -6.01
CA VAL A 155 -3.14 -14.96 -5.75
C VAL A 155 -2.06 -15.28 -4.71
N LEU A 156 -2.41 -16.02 -3.65
CA LEU A 156 -1.42 -16.48 -2.66
C LEU A 156 -0.36 -17.38 -3.30
N PHE A 157 -0.73 -18.29 -4.19
CA PHE A 157 0.20 -19.14 -4.92
C PHE A 157 1.17 -18.32 -5.78
N VAL A 158 0.67 -17.33 -6.52
CA VAL A 158 1.51 -16.42 -7.33
C VAL A 158 2.50 -15.66 -6.44
N LEU A 159 2.02 -15.14 -5.31
CA LEU A 159 2.87 -14.45 -4.33
C LEU A 159 3.96 -15.38 -3.78
N CYS A 160 3.61 -16.61 -3.39
CA CYS A 160 4.56 -17.59 -2.89
C CYS A 160 5.58 -18.01 -3.96
N PHE A 161 5.15 -18.18 -5.21
CA PHE A 161 6.04 -18.51 -6.31
C PHE A 161 7.04 -17.38 -6.58
N TYR A 162 6.60 -16.12 -6.47
CA TYR A 162 7.49 -14.97 -6.55
C TYR A 162 8.50 -14.98 -5.39
N THR A 163 8.07 -15.10 -4.14
CA THR A 163 8.95 -15.18 -2.96
C THR A 163 9.99 -16.29 -3.13
N TRP A 164 9.54 -17.49 -3.51
CA TRP A 164 10.38 -18.66 -3.74
C TRP A 164 11.46 -18.42 -4.82
N THR A 165 11.09 -17.77 -5.92
CA THR A 165 12.03 -17.43 -7.00
C THR A 165 13.16 -16.53 -6.50
N VAL A 166 12.82 -15.49 -5.73
CA VAL A 166 13.80 -14.53 -5.19
C VAL A 166 14.65 -15.16 -4.09
N TYR A 167 14.06 -15.98 -3.23
CA TYR A 167 14.79 -16.64 -2.14
C TYR A 167 15.75 -17.71 -2.64
N CYS A 168 15.35 -18.52 -3.63
CA CYS A 168 16.20 -19.58 -4.17
C CYS A 168 17.50 -19.06 -4.78
N ALA A 169 17.55 -17.80 -5.22
CA ALA A 169 18.76 -17.20 -5.77
C ALA A 169 19.95 -17.21 -4.78
N GLY A 170 19.67 -17.08 -3.48
CA GLY A 170 20.69 -17.13 -2.42
C GLY A 170 21.41 -18.49 -2.33
N PRO A 171 20.72 -19.60 -2.01
CA PRO A 171 21.33 -20.91 -1.92
C PRO A 171 21.88 -21.41 -3.27
N ILE A 172 21.25 -21.08 -4.41
CA ILE A 172 21.81 -21.39 -5.73
C ILE A 172 23.22 -20.82 -5.87
N TYR A 173 23.42 -19.57 -5.47
CA TYR A 173 24.75 -18.97 -5.50
C TYR A 173 25.72 -19.61 -4.52
N ALA A 174 25.29 -19.87 -3.29
CA ALA A 174 26.14 -20.51 -2.28
C ALA A 174 26.66 -21.87 -2.76
N THR A 175 25.83 -22.66 -3.46
CA THR A 175 26.26 -23.94 -4.05
C THR A 175 27.20 -23.78 -5.25
N ALA A 176 27.18 -22.64 -5.94
CA ALA A 176 28.02 -22.36 -7.09
C ALA A 176 29.34 -21.65 -6.72
N GLU A 177 29.60 -21.43 -5.43
CA GLU A 177 30.68 -20.57 -4.96
C GLU A 177 32.07 -21.06 -5.38
N GLU A 178 32.35 -22.36 -5.27
CA GLU A 178 33.61 -22.97 -5.70
C GLU A 178 33.85 -22.76 -7.20
N GLY A 179 32.80 -22.95 -8.02
CA GLY A 179 32.89 -22.71 -9.47
C GLY A 179 33.13 -21.25 -9.83
N ILE A 180 32.67 -20.30 -9.00
CA ILE A 180 32.94 -18.86 -9.18
C ILE A 180 34.38 -18.54 -8.83
N GLN A 181 34.93 -19.14 -7.77
CA GLN A 181 36.34 -19.00 -7.41
C GLN A 181 37.23 -19.48 -8.55
N GLU A 182 36.95 -20.66 -9.11
CA GLU A 182 37.70 -21.22 -10.23
C GLU A 182 37.56 -20.38 -11.51
N ARG A 183 36.33 -19.96 -11.86
CA ARG A 183 36.07 -19.20 -13.10
C ARG A 183 36.71 -17.82 -13.10
N PHE A 184 36.67 -17.11 -11.98
CA PHE A 184 37.14 -15.73 -11.89
C PHE A 184 38.50 -15.59 -11.20
N GLY A 185 39.08 -16.68 -10.68
CA GLY A 185 40.37 -16.67 -9.99
C GLY A 185 40.37 -15.83 -8.71
N VAL A 186 39.24 -15.80 -8.00
CA VAL A 186 39.04 -14.97 -6.79
C VAL A 186 39.16 -15.78 -5.51
N SER A 187 39.47 -15.12 -4.39
CA SER A 187 39.55 -15.78 -3.08
C SER A 187 38.17 -16.23 -2.58
N PRO A 188 38.09 -17.21 -1.66
CA PRO A 188 36.83 -17.62 -1.04
C PRO A 188 36.08 -16.45 -0.37
N VAL A 189 36.82 -15.54 0.27
CA VAL A 189 36.21 -14.36 0.88
C VAL A 189 35.58 -13.46 -0.17
N ALA A 190 36.25 -13.26 -1.31
CA ALA A 190 35.68 -12.48 -2.40
C ALA A 190 34.44 -13.15 -2.99
N SER A 191 34.44 -14.47 -3.21
CA SER A 191 33.28 -15.18 -3.78
C SER A 191 32.03 -15.05 -2.90
N THR A 192 32.15 -15.08 -1.57
CA THR A 192 31.00 -14.85 -0.66
C THR A 192 30.35 -13.46 -0.82
N LEU A 193 31.09 -12.45 -1.32
CA LEU A 193 30.57 -11.08 -1.46
C LEU A 193 29.32 -11.00 -2.35
N GLY A 194 29.21 -11.87 -3.36
CA GLY A 194 28.02 -11.86 -4.23
C GLY A 194 26.73 -12.22 -3.47
N LEU A 195 26.81 -13.14 -2.50
CA LEU A 195 25.68 -13.47 -1.62
C LEU A 195 25.41 -12.32 -0.66
N GLY A 196 26.46 -11.78 -0.04
CA GLY A 196 26.35 -10.67 0.91
C GLY A 196 25.74 -9.42 0.29
N LEU A 197 26.14 -9.07 -0.95
CA LEU A 197 25.58 -7.93 -1.69
C LEU A 197 24.13 -8.16 -2.08
N TYR A 198 23.76 -9.38 -2.48
CA TYR A 198 22.35 -9.72 -2.75
C TYR A 198 21.49 -9.52 -1.50
N VAL A 199 21.98 -10.01 -0.35
CA VAL A 199 21.32 -9.88 0.97
C VAL A 199 21.21 -8.41 1.39
N LEU A 200 22.30 -7.65 1.26
CA LEU A 200 22.31 -6.23 1.57
C LEU A 200 21.33 -5.45 0.69
N ALA A 201 21.34 -5.74 -0.61
CA ALA A 201 20.52 -5.03 -1.58
C ALA A 201 19.03 -5.28 -1.40
N TYR A 202 18.59 -6.51 -1.06
CA TYR A 202 17.18 -6.73 -0.74
C TYR A 202 16.76 -5.91 0.48
N GLY A 203 17.60 -5.86 1.52
CA GLY A 203 17.28 -5.07 2.72
C GLY A 203 17.14 -3.57 2.40
N ILE A 204 17.99 -3.05 1.51
CA ILE A 204 17.90 -1.67 1.03
C ILE A 204 16.65 -1.47 0.16
N GLY A 205 16.32 -2.43 -0.70
CA GLY A 205 15.13 -2.40 -1.54
C GLY A 205 13.86 -2.31 -0.70
N ASP A 206 13.77 -3.07 0.39
CA ASP A 206 12.59 -3.10 1.25
C ASP A 206 12.29 -1.74 1.88
N LEU A 207 13.34 -0.98 2.25
CA LEU A 207 13.21 0.38 2.78
C LEU A 207 12.59 1.34 1.76
N LEU A 208 12.75 1.10 0.46
CA LEU A 208 12.17 1.92 -0.60
C LEU A 208 10.79 1.42 -1.02
N PHE A 209 10.67 0.13 -1.32
CA PHE A 209 9.48 -0.44 -1.95
C PHE A 209 8.33 -0.69 -0.98
N SER A 210 8.60 -0.89 0.31
CA SER A 210 7.56 -1.00 1.33
C SER A 210 6.71 0.28 1.42
N PRO A 211 7.27 1.48 1.72
CA PRO A 211 6.48 2.71 1.82
C PRO A 211 5.88 3.13 0.47
N LEU A 212 6.58 2.86 -0.64
CA LEU A 212 6.06 3.17 -1.97
C LEU A 212 4.77 2.40 -2.26
N SER A 213 4.62 1.19 -1.70
CA SER A 213 3.44 0.33 -1.88
C SER A 213 2.20 0.79 -1.13
N GLU A 214 2.38 1.65 -0.13
CA GLU A 214 1.30 2.23 0.67
C GLU A 214 0.78 3.54 0.07
N ILE A 215 1.47 4.10 -0.94
CA ILE A 215 1.00 5.32 -1.61
C ILE A 215 -0.29 4.98 -2.38
N PRO A 216 -1.44 5.63 -2.08
CA PRO A 216 -2.73 5.27 -2.69
C PRO A 216 -2.77 5.37 -4.21
N SER A 217 -1.97 6.25 -4.82
CA SER A 217 -1.89 6.41 -6.29
C SER A 217 -1.09 5.33 -6.99
N ILE A 218 -0.22 4.60 -6.28
CA ILE A 218 0.62 3.53 -6.83
C ILE A 218 0.01 2.19 -6.48
N GLY A 219 -0.33 1.99 -5.20
CA GLY A 219 -0.75 0.69 -4.67
C GLY A 219 0.37 -0.37 -4.73
N ARG A 220 -0.01 -1.61 -4.42
CA ARG A 220 0.97 -2.70 -4.26
C ARG A 220 1.29 -3.43 -5.56
N ASN A 221 0.29 -3.66 -6.40
CA ASN A 221 0.43 -4.44 -7.63
C ASN A 221 1.50 -3.87 -8.58
N PRO A 222 1.54 -2.56 -8.89
CA PRO A 222 2.56 -1.98 -9.76
C PRO A 222 3.98 -2.23 -9.33
N ILE A 223 4.24 -2.16 -8.02
CA ILE A 223 5.59 -2.38 -7.50
C ILE A 223 5.99 -3.83 -7.72
N TYR A 224 5.12 -4.80 -7.41
CA TYR A 224 5.42 -6.22 -7.60
C TYR A 224 5.82 -6.55 -9.05
N TYR A 225 4.99 -6.18 -10.05
CA TYR A 225 5.29 -6.59 -11.42
C TYR A 225 6.40 -5.76 -12.06
N LEU A 226 6.53 -4.46 -11.76
CA LEU A 226 7.59 -3.63 -12.35
C LEU A 226 8.97 -4.08 -11.87
N THR A 227 9.15 -4.27 -10.56
CA THR A 227 10.44 -4.71 -10.02
C THR A 227 10.73 -6.15 -10.44
N TYR A 228 9.73 -7.03 -10.50
CA TYR A 228 9.93 -8.40 -10.96
C TYR A 228 10.32 -8.47 -12.45
N ILE A 229 9.75 -7.62 -13.31
CA ILE A 229 10.17 -7.54 -14.72
C ILE A 229 11.65 -7.12 -14.81
N VAL A 230 12.07 -6.12 -14.02
CA VAL A 230 13.47 -5.70 -14.00
C VAL A 230 14.38 -6.81 -13.47
N TYR A 231 13.99 -7.47 -12.38
CA TYR A 231 14.68 -8.65 -11.85
C TYR A 231 14.85 -9.74 -12.91
N TRP A 232 13.76 -10.09 -13.61
CA TRP A 232 13.76 -11.09 -14.66
C TRP A 232 14.69 -10.70 -15.82
N VAL A 233 14.64 -9.44 -16.28
CA VAL A 233 15.54 -8.95 -17.34
C VAL A 233 17.01 -8.99 -16.90
N LEU A 234 17.30 -8.63 -15.65
CA LEU A 234 18.67 -8.62 -15.11
C LEU A 234 19.25 -10.02 -14.88
N SER A 235 18.41 -11.07 -14.81
CA SER A 235 18.88 -12.45 -14.68
C SER A 235 19.61 -12.96 -15.93
N PHE A 236 19.26 -12.46 -17.12
CA PHE A 236 19.92 -12.85 -18.37
C PHE A 236 21.40 -12.40 -18.46
N PRO A 237 21.75 -11.11 -18.26
CA PRO A 237 23.14 -10.69 -18.27
C PRO A 237 23.96 -11.34 -17.14
N GLU A 238 23.34 -11.69 -16.02
CA GLU A 238 24.02 -12.39 -14.92
C GLU A 238 24.56 -13.74 -15.34
N ALA A 239 23.82 -14.49 -16.15
CA ALA A 239 24.23 -15.80 -16.64
C ALA A 239 25.44 -15.75 -17.59
N VAL A 240 25.61 -14.63 -18.33
CA VAL A 240 26.64 -14.48 -19.38
C VAL A 240 27.81 -13.59 -18.98
N VAL A 241 27.81 -13.02 -17.77
CA VAL A 241 28.85 -12.07 -17.35
C VAL A 241 30.21 -12.75 -17.22
N GLU A 242 31.24 -12.12 -17.78
CA GLU A 242 32.63 -12.62 -17.78
C GLU A 242 33.54 -11.83 -16.82
N SER A 243 33.00 -10.83 -16.14
CA SER A 243 33.70 -10.06 -15.11
C SER A 243 33.12 -10.31 -13.73
N PHE A 244 33.98 -10.56 -12.74
CA PHE A 244 33.58 -10.71 -11.35
C PHE A 244 32.89 -9.45 -10.80
N GLY A 245 33.41 -8.26 -11.12
CA GLY A 245 32.77 -6.99 -10.71
C GLY A 245 31.38 -6.81 -11.34
N GLY A 246 31.21 -7.26 -12.60
CA GLY A 246 29.91 -7.30 -13.26
C GLY A 246 28.93 -8.24 -12.57
N LEU A 247 29.39 -9.42 -12.16
CA LEU A 247 28.60 -10.36 -11.37
C LEU A 247 28.13 -9.72 -10.04
N LEU A 248 29.04 -9.08 -9.30
CA LEU A 248 28.70 -8.40 -8.05
C LEU A 248 27.67 -7.28 -8.24
N ALA A 249 27.82 -6.47 -9.29
CA ALA A 249 26.87 -5.40 -9.60
C ALA A 249 25.48 -5.95 -9.96
N LEU A 250 25.43 -7.00 -10.79
CA LEU A 250 24.17 -7.65 -11.15
C LEU A 250 23.49 -8.28 -9.93
N ARG A 251 24.27 -8.83 -9.00
CA ARG A 251 23.73 -9.37 -7.75
C ARG A 251 23.15 -8.34 -6.82
N PHE A 252 23.79 -7.18 -6.72
CA PHE A 252 23.20 -6.06 -6.01
C PHE A 252 21.85 -5.69 -6.63
N TRP A 253 21.78 -5.47 -7.94
CA TRP A 253 20.53 -5.06 -8.58
C TRP A 253 19.43 -6.12 -8.55
N LEU A 254 19.78 -7.40 -8.69
CA LEU A 254 18.84 -8.50 -8.54
C LEU A 254 18.29 -8.57 -7.11
N GLY A 255 19.12 -8.42 -6.09
CA GLY A 255 18.65 -8.36 -4.69
C GLY A 255 17.72 -7.16 -4.47
N PHE A 256 18.10 -6.00 -4.98
CA PHE A 256 17.32 -4.76 -4.86
C PHE A 256 15.94 -4.86 -5.50
N PHE A 257 15.83 -5.30 -6.76
CA PHE A 257 14.55 -5.43 -7.45
C PHE A 257 13.76 -6.70 -7.07
N GLY A 258 14.41 -7.70 -6.47
CA GLY A 258 13.76 -8.87 -5.90
C GLY A 258 13.04 -8.60 -4.58
N SER A 259 13.41 -7.54 -3.87
CA SER A 259 12.97 -7.26 -2.50
C SER A 259 11.45 -7.17 -2.28
N PRO A 260 10.61 -6.62 -3.19
CA PRO A 260 9.18 -6.43 -2.91
C PRO A 260 8.40 -7.70 -2.57
N ALA A 261 8.88 -8.87 -3.02
CA ALA A 261 8.31 -10.16 -2.63
C ALA A 261 8.27 -10.36 -1.11
N LEU A 262 9.26 -9.82 -0.39
CA LEU A 262 9.39 -9.86 1.06
C LEU A 262 8.67 -8.71 1.75
N ALA A 263 9.00 -7.48 1.36
CA ALA A 263 8.48 -6.28 2.00
C ALA A 263 6.95 -6.25 2.05
N ASN A 264 6.31 -6.62 0.94
CA ASN A 264 4.88 -6.42 0.75
C ASN A 264 4.08 -7.72 0.93
N GLY A 265 4.75 -8.88 0.95
CA GLY A 265 4.10 -10.19 0.96
C GLY A 265 3.19 -10.40 2.16
N GLY A 266 3.70 -10.16 3.37
CA GLY A 266 2.91 -10.27 4.60
C GLY A 266 1.73 -9.30 4.65
N ALA A 267 1.92 -8.07 4.16
CA ALA A 267 0.85 -7.08 4.09
C ALA A 267 -0.27 -7.54 3.13
N THR A 268 0.09 -8.10 1.96
CA THR A 268 -0.89 -8.57 0.97
C THR A 268 -1.70 -9.75 1.48
N VAL A 269 -1.04 -10.66 2.22
CA VAL A 269 -1.74 -11.74 2.95
C VAL A 269 -2.72 -11.14 3.98
N GLY A 270 -2.29 -10.11 4.72
CA GLY A 270 -3.13 -9.40 5.68
C GLY A 270 -4.39 -8.77 5.06
N ASP A 271 -4.30 -8.28 3.82
CA ASP A 271 -5.46 -7.70 3.13
C ASP A 271 -6.47 -8.76 2.65
N MET A 272 -6.00 -9.97 2.35
CA MET A 272 -6.80 -11.04 1.73
C MET A 272 -7.49 -11.98 2.73
N PHE A 273 -6.91 -12.17 3.92
CA PHE A 273 -7.40 -13.10 4.93
C PHE A 273 -7.98 -12.31 6.12
N SER A 274 -9.08 -12.80 6.71
CA SER A 274 -9.57 -12.23 7.98
C SER A 274 -8.63 -12.60 9.12
N LEU A 275 -8.66 -11.84 10.23
CA LEU A 275 -7.72 -11.97 11.35
C LEU A 275 -7.53 -13.41 11.83
N MET A 276 -8.61 -14.20 11.83
CA MET A 276 -8.59 -15.61 12.23
C MET A 276 -7.77 -16.50 11.29
N TYR A 277 -7.73 -16.17 10.00
CA TYR A 277 -7.07 -16.97 8.96
C TYR A 277 -5.73 -16.40 8.48
N ILE A 278 -5.42 -15.14 8.80
CA ILE A 278 -4.12 -14.50 8.49
C ILE A 278 -2.93 -15.39 8.91
N PRO A 279 -2.90 -16.01 10.11
CA PRO A 279 -1.77 -16.84 10.51
C PRO A 279 -1.49 -18.01 9.54
N PHE A 280 -2.53 -18.62 8.96
CA PHE A 280 -2.37 -19.69 7.99
C PHE A 280 -1.81 -19.17 6.65
N GLY A 281 -2.32 -18.02 6.19
CA GLY A 281 -1.80 -17.38 4.99
C GLY A 281 -0.32 -16.99 5.15
N LEU A 282 0.03 -16.41 6.30
CA LEU A 282 1.41 -16.03 6.61
C LEU A 282 2.33 -17.25 6.73
N SER A 283 1.85 -18.34 7.36
CA SER A 283 2.61 -19.59 7.45
C SER A 283 2.95 -20.13 6.06
N TRP A 284 2.00 -20.10 5.13
CA TRP A 284 2.21 -20.58 3.76
C TRP A 284 3.20 -19.70 2.99
N TRP A 285 3.11 -18.37 3.18
CA TRP A 285 4.07 -17.44 2.59
C TRP A 285 5.47 -17.59 3.17
N VAL A 286 5.63 -17.73 4.49
CA VAL A 286 6.92 -17.98 5.13
C VAL A 286 7.53 -19.30 4.67
N PHE A 287 6.72 -20.34 4.47
CA PHE A 287 7.19 -21.62 3.93
C PHE A 287 7.77 -21.49 2.50
N SER A 288 7.33 -20.49 1.74
CA SER A 288 7.83 -20.25 0.37
C SER A 288 9.15 -19.47 0.32
N ALA A 289 9.54 -18.82 1.41
CA ALA A 289 10.81 -18.12 1.56
C ALA A 289 11.90 -19.10 2.00
#